data_AF-R6RLS9-F1
#
_entry.id   AF-R6RLS9-F1
#
_cell.length_a   1.000
_cell.length_b   1.000
_cell.length_c   1.000
_cell.angle_alpha   90.00
_cell.angle_beta   90.00
_cell.angle_gamma   90.00
#
_symmetry.space_group_name_H-M   'P 1'
#
loop_
_entity.id
_entity.type
_entity.pdbx_description
1 polymer ?
#
loop_
_entity_poly.entity_id
_entity_poly.type
_entity_poly.pdbx_seq_one_letter_code
_entity_poly.pdbx_strand_id
1 'polypeptide(L)'
;MSKVKVFYQNHRNLILEILRFLIVGGLATIIDWLVSFTVSALVPEFKISTWSVKDSLATLCGFIVGLLINYFLSLVFVYKNKKDENSGKSFKDFMVFTLIGVIVLLFQILFIYLLNDLLFVKVLNFNTILFANLTWGYIISKVLATAFGLILNYIGRKIFVFK
;
A
#
# COMPACT_ATOMS: atom_id res chain seq x y z
N MET A 1 -24.94 -17.22 25.25
CA MET A 1 -24.06 -17.02 24.07
C MET A 1 -23.01 -15.98 24.45
N SER A 2 -21.70 -16.23 24.26
CA SER A 2 -20.65 -15.30 24.73
C SER A 2 -20.74 -13.95 24.00
N LYS A 3 -20.43 -12.83 24.66
CA LYS A 3 -20.49 -11.46 24.10
C LYS A 3 -19.72 -11.34 22.77
N VAL A 4 -18.63 -12.10 22.63
CA VAL A 4 -17.81 -12.20 21.41
C VAL A 4 -18.58 -12.78 20.22
N LYS A 5 -19.40 -13.81 20.44
CA LYS A 5 -20.15 -14.49 19.38
C LYS A 5 -21.26 -13.59 18.81
N VAL A 6 -21.89 -12.79 19.67
CA VAL A 6 -22.93 -11.81 19.29
C VAL A 6 -22.32 -10.65 18.49
N PHE A 7 -21.17 -10.11 18.93
CA PHE A 7 -20.46 -9.07 18.18
C PHE A 7 -20.03 -9.54 16.78
N TYR A 8 -19.46 -10.76 16.70
CA TYR A 8 -19.06 -11.34 15.41
C TYR A 8 -20.25 -11.49 14.46
N GLN A 9 -21.40 -11.98 14.93
CA GLN A 9 -22.60 -12.12 14.09
C GLN A 9 -23.08 -10.76 13.53
N ASN A 10 -23.07 -9.71 14.36
CA ASN A 10 -23.52 -8.37 13.94
C ASN A 10 -22.58 -7.69 12.94
N HIS A 11 -21.26 -7.97 12.99
CA HIS A 11 -20.25 -7.32 12.14
C HIS A 11 -19.55 -8.25 11.15
N ARG A 12 -20.05 -9.49 10.97
CA ARG A 12 -19.42 -10.54 10.15
C ARG A 12 -19.03 -10.05 8.76
N ASN A 13 -19.93 -9.34 8.09
CA ASN A 13 -19.71 -8.87 6.72
C ASN A 13 -18.56 -7.86 6.64
N LEU A 14 -18.46 -6.94 7.60
CA LEU A 14 -17.39 -5.95 7.68
C LEU A 14 -16.05 -6.60 7.99
N ILE A 15 -16.00 -7.54 8.95
CA ILE A 15 -14.77 -8.26 9.29
C ILE A 15 -14.26 -9.06 8.09
N LEU A 16 -15.13 -9.78 7.40
CA LEU A 16 -14.75 -10.54 6.21
C LEU A 16 -14.28 -9.62 5.07
N GLU A 17 -14.88 -8.46 4.90
CA GLU A 17 -14.44 -7.46 3.92
C GLU A 17 -13.03 -6.95 4.25
N ILE A 18 -12.76 -6.56 5.50
CA ILE A 18 -11.43 -6.13 5.95
C ILE A 18 -10.40 -7.23 5.72
N LEU A 19 -10.72 -8.49 6.06
CA LEU A 19 -9.79 -9.61 5.85
C LEU A 19 -9.47 -9.81 4.36
N ARG A 20 -10.47 -9.76 3.48
CA ARG A 20 -10.25 -9.83 2.02
C ARG A 20 -9.43 -8.65 1.54
N PHE A 21 -9.70 -7.45 2.05
CA PHE A 21 -8.95 -6.26 1.73
C PHE A 21 -7.48 -6.40 2.14
N LEU A 22 -7.20 -6.90 3.35
CA LEU A 22 -5.82 -7.11 3.81
C LEU A 22 -5.08 -8.12 2.93
N ILE A 23 -5.74 -9.21 2.51
CA ILE A 23 -5.15 -10.20 1.59
C ILE A 23 -4.84 -9.56 0.24
N VAL A 24 -5.80 -8.87 -0.36
CA VAL A 24 -5.64 -8.23 -1.68
C VAL A 24 -4.62 -7.08 -1.63
N GLY A 25 -4.69 -6.25 -0.59
CA GLY A 25 -3.76 -5.16 -0.36
C GLY A 25 -2.34 -5.66 -0.14
N GLY A 26 -2.16 -6.69 0.70
CA GLY A 26 -0.87 -7.31 0.93
C GLY A 26 -0.28 -7.94 -0.34
N LEU A 27 -1.09 -8.67 -1.12
CA LEU A 27 -0.67 -9.22 -2.41
C LEU A 27 -0.24 -8.12 -3.39
N ALA A 28 -1.03 -7.05 -3.49
CA ALA A 28 -0.70 -5.91 -4.34
C ALA A 28 0.62 -5.23 -3.93
N THR A 29 0.90 -5.10 -2.63
CA THR A 29 2.18 -4.58 -2.13
C THR A 29 3.35 -5.50 -2.48
N ILE A 30 3.18 -6.82 -2.38
CA ILE A 30 4.22 -7.78 -2.78
C ILE A 30 4.53 -7.63 -4.28
N ILE A 31 3.51 -7.49 -5.12
CA ILE A 31 3.70 -7.32 -6.56
C ILE A 31 4.33 -5.98 -6.89
N ASP A 32 3.92 -4.90 -6.23
CA ASP A 32 4.56 -3.58 -6.33
C ASP A 32 6.06 -3.69 -6.04
N TRP A 33 6.45 -4.30 -4.92
CA TRP A 33 7.86 -4.46 -4.56
C TRP A 33 8.62 -5.33 -5.55
N LEU A 34 8.00 -6.42 -6.04
CA LEU A 34 8.60 -7.28 -7.06
C LEU A 34 8.87 -6.50 -8.35
N VAL A 35 7.88 -5.77 -8.86
CA VAL A 35 8.02 -4.95 -10.07
C VAL A 35 9.06 -3.85 -9.86
N SER A 36 8.99 -3.12 -8.74
CA SER A 36 9.98 -2.10 -8.37
C SER A 36 11.41 -2.68 -8.37
N PHE A 37 11.60 -3.85 -7.76
CA PHE A 37 12.91 -4.51 -7.72
C PHE A 37 13.38 -4.91 -9.12
N THR A 38 12.50 -5.49 -9.95
CA THR A 38 12.85 -5.88 -11.33
C THR A 38 13.21 -4.68 -12.19
N VAL A 39 12.45 -3.58 -12.12
CA VAL A 39 12.76 -2.35 -12.88
C VAL A 39 14.09 -1.76 -12.41
N SER A 40 14.33 -1.71 -11.09
CA SER A 40 15.62 -1.28 -10.55
C SER A 40 16.81 -2.16 -10.98
N ALA A 41 16.59 -3.45 -11.24
CA ALA A 41 17.63 -4.35 -11.72
C ALA A 41 17.95 -4.15 -13.22
N LEU A 42 16.95 -3.76 -14.01
CA LEU A 42 17.07 -3.59 -15.47
C LEU A 42 17.50 -2.18 -15.89
N VAL A 43 17.16 -1.16 -15.10
CA VAL A 43 17.46 0.24 -15.42
C VAL A 43 18.86 0.61 -14.91
N PRO A 44 19.75 1.14 -15.77
CA PRO A 44 21.08 1.58 -15.35
C PRO A 44 20.99 2.74 -14.34
N GLU A 45 22.02 2.91 -13.53
CA GLU A 45 22.05 4.03 -12.59
C GLU A 45 22.03 5.37 -13.33
N PHE A 46 21.00 6.17 -13.05
CA PHE A 46 20.85 7.51 -13.58
C PHE A 46 20.37 8.45 -12.46
N LYS A 47 21.17 9.48 -12.17
CA LYS A 47 20.93 10.44 -11.10
C LYS A 47 20.98 11.85 -11.65
N ILE A 48 20.07 12.71 -11.21
CA ILE A 48 20.06 14.15 -11.48
C ILE A 48 20.26 14.84 -10.14
N SER A 49 21.44 15.43 -9.91
CA SER A 49 21.84 15.92 -8.59
C SER A 49 21.77 14.78 -7.55
N THR A 50 21.08 14.99 -6.42
CA THR A 50 20.84 13.98 -5.37
C THR A 50 19.66 13.05 -5.69
N TRP A 51 18.92 13.30 -6.78
CA TRP A 51 17.72 12.55 -7.12
C TRP A 51 18.02 11.30 -7.95
N SER A 52 17.55 10.14 -7.49
CA SER A 52 17.65 8.87 -8.22
C SER A 52 16.45 8.71 -9.15
N VAL A 53 16.69 8.91 -10.45
CA VAL A 53 15.66 8.71 -11.49
C VAL A 53 15.29 7.24 -11.59
N LYS A 54 16.28 6.35 -11.44
CA LYS A 54 16.09 4.90 -11.37
C LYS A 54 15.07 4.49 -10.29
N ASP A 55 15.27 4.94 -9.05
CA ASP A 55 14.41 4.54 -7.92
C ASP A 55 12.99 5.11 -8.05
N SER A 56 12.89 6.31 -8.63
CA SER A 56 11.60 6.95 -8.93
C SER A 56 10.84 6.16 -9.99
N LEU A 57 11.51 5.79 -11.09
CA LEU A 57 10.91 5.01 -12.17
C LEU A 57 10.47 3.63 -11.67
N ALA A 58 11.32 2.96 -10.89
CA ALA A 58 10.99 1.69 -10.27
C ALA A 58 9.74 1.79 -9.38
N THR A 59 9.70 2.77 -8.49
CA THR A 59 8.56 3.01 -7.59
C THR A 59 7.28 3.34 -8.37
N LEU A 60 7.37 4.14 -9.44
CA LEU A 60 6.23 4.46 -10.29
C LEU A 60 5.68 3.22 -11.00
N CYS A 61 6.55 2.41 -11.60
CA CYS A 61 6.14 1.17 -12.27
C CYS A 61 5.51 0.17 -11.29
N GLY A 62 6.14 -0.04 -10.13
CA GLY A 62 5.61 -0.92 -9.09
C GLY A 62 4.25 -0.44 -8.57
N PHE A 63 4.13 0.85 -8.28
CA PHE A 63 2.87 1.44 -7.85
C PHE A 63 1.76 1.27 -8.89
N ILE A 64 2.03 1.51 -10.18
CA ILE A 64 1.03 1.35 -11.24
C ILE A 64 0.54 -0.09 -11.31
N VAL A 65 1.44 -1.08 -11.36
CA VAL A 65 1.06 -2.49 -11.45
C VAL A 65 0.32 -2.94 -10.19
N GLY A 66 0.83 -2.59 -9.01
CA GLY A 66 0.20 -2.89 -7.73
C GLY A 66 -1.19 -2.27 -7.61
N LEU A 67 -1.36 -1.01 -8.03
CA LEU A 67 -2.64 -0.30 -8.03
C LEU A 67 -3.66 -0.99 -8.94
N LEU A 68 -3.28 -1.36 -10.15
CA LEU A 68 -4.17 -2.03 -11.11
C LEU A 68 -4.65 -3.37 -10.54
N ILE A 69 -3.74 -4.20 -10.05
CA ILE A 69 -4.10 -5.50 -9.46
C ILE A 69 -5.00 -5.31 -8.25
N ASN A 70 -4.68 -4.36 -7.39
CA ASN A 70 -5.49 -4.05 -6.21
C ASN A 70 -6.91 -3.59 -6.60
N TYR A 71 -7.03 -2.76 -7.64
CA TYR A 71 -8.32 -2.29 -8.14
C TYR A 71 -9.18 -3.44 -8.66
N PHE A 72 -8.65 -4.27 -9.55
CA PHE A 72 -9.39 -5.41 -10.10
C PHE A 72 -9.80 -6.41 -9.03
N LEU A 73 -8.88 -6.79 -8.13
CA LEU A 73 -9.18 -7.69 -7.02
C LEU A 73 -10.16 -7.08 -6.00
N SER A 74 -10.09 -5.76 -5.79
CA SER A 74 -11.06 -5.05 -4.95
C SER A 74 -12.47 -5.15 -5.52
N LEU A 75 -12.62 -5.03 -6.85
CA LEU A 75 -13.91 -5.15 -7.54
C LEU A 75 -14.50 -6.55 -7.44
N VAL A 76 -13.71 -7.58 -7.73
CA VAL A 76 -14.22 -8.95 -7.87
C VAL A 76 -14.29 -9.72 -6.54
N PHE A 77 -13.40 -9.41 -5.59
CA PHE A 77 -13.23 -10.22 -4.39
C PHE A 77 -13.54 -9.47 -3.09
N VAL A 78 -13.00 -8.26 -2.91
CA VAL A 78 -13.13 -7.51 -1.64
C VAL A 78 -14.56 -7.02 -1.45
N TYR A 79 -15.03 -6.17 -2.36
CA TYR A 79 -16.32 -5.45 -2.25
C TYR A 79 -17.46 -6.15 -2.99
N LYS A 80 -17.45 -7.48 -3.00
CA LYS A 80 -18.45 -8.29 -3.72
C LYS A 80 -19.88 -8.20 -3.16
N ASN A 81 -20.04 -7.72 -1.92
CA ASN A 81 -21.32 -7.57 -1.23
C ASN A 81 -21.72 -6.09 -1.06
N LYS A 82 -21.21 -5.19 -1.91
CA LYS A 82 -21.55 -3.77 -1.90
C LYS A 82 -23.03 -3.54 -2.21
N LYS A 83 -23.61 -2.45 -1.71
CA LYS A 83 -25.04 -2.15 -1.87
C LYS A 83 -25.39 -1.78 -3.31
N ASP A 84 -24.49 -1.07 -3.97
CA ASP A 84 -24.63 -0.68 -5.38
C ASP A 84 -23.68 -1.52 -6.25
N GLU A 85 -24.27 -2.38 -7.09
CA GLU A 85 -23.53 -3.27 -7.98
C GLU A 85 -22.65 -2.51 -9.00
N ASN A 86 -22.98 -1.24 -9.28
CA ASN A 86 -22.22 -0.39 -10.20
C ASN A 86 -21.04 0.33 -9.54
N SER A 87 -21.06 0.48 -8.21
CA SER A 87 -19.99 1.18 -7.46
C SER A 87 -18.62 0.56 -7.72
N GLY A 88 -17.65 1.36 -8.13
CA GLY A 88 -16.30 0.91 -8.43
C GLY A 88 -16.06 0.55 -9.89
N LYS A 89 -17.09 0.40 -10.73
CA LYS A 89 -16.96 -0.04 -12.14
C LYS A 89 -16.81 1.12 -13.12
N SER A 90 -17.09 2.35 -12.70
CA SER A 90 -17.01 3.51 -13.60
C SER A 90 -15.58 4.03 -13.73
N PHE A 91 -15.27 4.72 -14.83
CA PHE A 91 -13.98 5.40 -14.99
C PHE A 91 -13.73 6.42 -13.87
N LYS A 92 -14.78 7.12 -13.43
CA LYS A 92 -14.71 8.06 -12.30
C LYS A 92 -14.28 7.35 -11.01
N ASP A 93 -14.82 6.16 -10.75
CA ASP A 93 -14.46 5.37 -9.57
C ASP A 93 -13.00 4.90 -9.62
N PHE A 94 -12.53 4.50 -10.80
CA PHE A 94 -11.11 4.19 -11.01
C PHE A 94 -10.21 5.41 -10.76
N MET A 95 -10.60 6.60 -11.25
CA MET A 95 -9.85 7.84 -10.99
C MET A 95 -9.81 8.17 -9.49
N VAL A 96 -10.92 8.05 -8.78
CA VAL A 96 -10.99 8.28 -7.33
C VAL A 96 -10.15 7.24 -6.58
N PHE A 97 -10.22 5.97 -6.96
CA PHE A 97 -9.39 4.91 -6.41
C PHE A 97 -7.89 5.20 -6.60
N THR A 98 -7.52 5.64 -7.80
CA THR A 98 -6.15 6.03 -8.15
C THR A 98 -5.68 7.22 -7.33
N LEU A 99 -6.52 8.25 -7.21
CA LEU A 99 -6.22 9.45 -6.43
C LEU A 99 -5.97 9.12 -4.94
N ILE A 100 -6.81 8.26 -4.36
CA ILE A 100 -6.59 7.74 -3.00
C ILE A 100 -5.24 7.02 -2.92
N GLY A 101 -4.95 6.16 -3.89
CA GLY A 101 -3.66 5.45 -3.97
C GLY A 101 -2.46 6.41 -4.01
N VAL A 102 -2.53 7.47 -4.81
CA VAL A 102 -1.47 8.49 -4.92
C VAL A 102 -1.31 9.27 -3.61
N ILE A 103 -2.40 9.71 -2.99
CA ILE A 103 -2.36 10.40 -1.69
C ILE A 103 -1.70 9.50 -0.63
N VAL A 104 -2.05 8.21 -0.63
CA VAL A 104 -1.48 7.23 0.29
C VAL A 104 0.00 6.95 -0.02
N LEU A 105 0.41 6.94 -1.29
CA LEU A 105 1.82 6.83 -1.68
C LEU A 105 2.64 8.03 -1.18
N LEU A 106 2.13 9.24 -1.39
CA LEU A 106 2.77 10.47 -0.90
C LEU A 106 2.86 10.49 0.62
N PHE A 107 1.79 10.10 1.32
CA PHE A 107 1.79 9.92 2.76
C PHE A 107 2.87 8.93 3.21
N GLN A 108 3.00 7.78 2.54
CA GLN A 108 4.02 6.78 2.89
C GLN A 108 5.44 7.32 2.71
N ILE A 109 5.72 8.03 1.61
CA ILE A 109 7.03 8.63 1.36
C ILE A 109 7.37 9.63 2.49
N LEU A 110 6.44 10.53 2.82
CA LEU A 110 6.61 11.51 3.90
C LEU A 110 6.76 10.84 5.26
N PHE A 111 5.98 9.79 5.52
CA PHE A 111 6.01 9.09 6.79
C PHE A 111 7.30 8.29 6.98
N ILE A 112 7.85 7.67 5.91
CA ILE A 112 9.17 7.04 5.95
C ILE A 112 10.25 8.08 6.25
N TYR A 113 10.19 9.24 5.58
CA TYR A 113 11.14 10.34 5.83
C TYR A 113 11.06 10.79 7.30
N LEU A 114 9.85 11.07 7.81
CA LEU A 114 9.63 11.47 9.18
C LEU A 114 10.08 10.41 10.18
N LEU A 115 9.78 9.12 9.97
CA LEU A 115 10.21 8.05 10.86
C LEU A 115 11.73 7.89 10.87
N ASN A 116 12.40 8.02 9.72
CA ASN A 116 13.86 7.94 9.66
C ASN A 116 14.55 9.10 10.39
N ASP A 117 13.98 10.31 10.30
CA ASP A 117 14.48 11.50 10.99
C ASP A 117 14.15 11.48 12.49
N LEU A 118 12.92 11.08 12.87
CA LEU A 118 12.39 11.16 14.24
C LEU A 118 12.83 9.97 15.12
N LEU A 119 12.92 8.76 14.56
CA LEU A 119 13.38 7.57 15.30
C LEU A 119 14.91 7.49 15.40
N PHE A 120 15.64 8.48 14.83
CA PHE A 120 17.09 8.45 14.69
C PHE A 120 17.56 7.09 14.17
N VAL A 121 17.75 6.93 12.86
CA VAL A 121 18.56 5.82 12.33
C VAL A 121 19.96 5.75 13.02
N LYS A 122 20.39 6.81 13.74
CA LYS A 122 21.49 6.80 14.72
C LYS A 122 21.29 5.90 15.97
N VAL A 123 20.09 5.76 16.52
CA VAL A 123 19.79 4.97 17.73
C VAL A 123 19.53 3.49 17.40
N LEU A 124 18.90 3.20 16.26
CA LEU A 124 18.61 1.82 15.79
C LEU A 124 19.66 1.29 14.80
N ASN A 125 20.90 1.80 14.85
CA ASN A 125 21.97 1.49 13.90
C ASN A 125 22.62 0.11 14.14
N PHE A 126 21.81 -0.94 14.17
CA PHE A 126 22.24 -2.33 14.34
C PHE A 126 22.73 -2.91 13.00
N ASN A 127 23.85 -2.38 12.49
CA ASN A 127 24.57 -2.86 11.30
C ASN A 127 23.78 -2.88 9.98
N THR A 128 24.44 -2.42 8.92
CA THR A 128 24.01 -2.53 7.53
C THR A 128 23.68 -3.98 7.18
N ILE A 129 22.49 -4.24 6.63
CA ILE A 129 22.20 -5.54 6.04
C ILE A 129 22.91 -5.61 4.68
N LEU A 130 23.44 -6.80 4.38
CA LEU A 130 24.37 -7.21 3.31
C LEU A 130 23.99 -6.89 1.85
N PHE A 131 23.00 -6.04 1.57
CA PHE A 131 22.65 -5.61 0.22
C PHE A 131 22.29 -4.12 0.21
N ALA A 132 23.13 -3.30 -0.43
CA ALA A 132 22.84 -1.92 -0.85
C ALA A 132 22.63 -0.83 0.24
N ASN A 133 23.33 -0.88 1.38
CA ASN A 133 23.28 0.17 2.43
C ASN A 133 21.89 0.39 3.09
N LEU A 134 21.05 -0.64 3.15
CA LEU A 134 19.74 -0.58 3.81
C LEU A 134 19.87 -0.79 5.33
N THR A 135 19.30 0.11 6.13
CA THR A 135 19.31 0.02 7.60
C THR A 135 18.04 -0.65 8.11
N TRP A 136 18.12 -1.34 9.25
CA TRP A 136 16.94 -1.90 9.93
C TRP A 136 15.88 -0.82 10.22
N GLY A 137 16.32 0.38 10.58
CA GLY A 137 15.45 1.54 10.76
C GLY A 137 14.63 1.84 9.50
N TYR A 138 15.27 1.88 8.32
CA TYR A 138 14.57 2.11 7.05
C TYR A 138 13.54 1.02 6.74
N ILE A 139 13.88 -0.26 6.97
CA ILE A 139 12.96 -1.38 6.74
C ILE A 139 11.75 -1.27 7.66
N ILE A 140 11.95 -1.02 8.95
CA ILE A 140 10.88 -0.86 9.94
C ILE A 140 9.98 0.32 9.56
N SER A 141 10.57 1.47 9.22
CA SER A 141 9.84 2.66 8.75
C SER A 141 8.97 2.34 7.54
N LYS A 142 9.51 1.60 6.56
CA LYS A 142 8.78 1.19 5.35
C LYS A 142 7.62 0.25 5.66
N VAL A 143 7.81 -0.73 6.56
CA VAL A 143 6.75 -1.66 6.98
C VAL A 143 5.63 -0.92 7.73
N LEU A 144 5.97 -0.03 8.66
CA LEU A 144 4.99 0.78 9.38
C LEU A 144 4.22 1.69 8.43
N ALA A 145 4.90 2.40 7.54
CA ALA A 145 4.27 3.23 6.52
C ALA A 145 3.30 2.44 5.65
N THR A 146 3.69 1.24 5.22
CA THR A 146 2.84 0.34 4.45
C THR A 146 1.60 -0.07 5.24
N ALA A 147 1.74 -0.44 6.53
CA ALA A 147 0.62 -0.83 7.37
C ALA A 147 -0.40 0.31 7.54
N PHE A 148 0.07 1.53 7.84
CA PHE A 148 -0.80 2.70 7.90
C PHE A 148 -1.41 3.03 6.54
N GLY A 149 -0.63 2.93 5.46
CA GLY A 149 -1.10 3.12 4.10
C GLY A 149 -2.22 2.15 3.70
N LEU A 150 -2.15 0.89 4.13
CA LEU A 150 -3.23 -0.08 3.91
C LEU A 150 -4.53 0.33 4.61
N ILE A 151 -4.44 0.84 5.84
CA ILE A 151 -5.62 1.36 6.58
C ILE A 151 -6.23 2.55 5.84
N LEU A 152 -5.41 3.51 5.42
CA LEU A 152 -5.89 4.70 4.69
C LEU A 152 -6.50 4.32 3.33
N ASN A 153 -5.89 3.38 2.60
CA ASN A 153 -6.45 2.86 1.36
C ASN A 153 -7.83 2.22 1.60
N TYR A 154 -7.97 1.38 2.62
CA TYR A 154 -9.24 0.73 2.94
C TYR A 154 -10.33 1.76 3.25
N ILE A 155 -10.06 2.68 4.17
CA ILE A 155 -11.02 3.70 4.61
C ILE A 155 -11.41 4.58 3.42
N GLY A 156 -10.43 5.10 2.67
CA GLY A 156 -10.70 5.96 1.52
C GLY A 156 -11.55 5.26 0.46
N ARG A 157 -11.16 4.04 0.06
CA ARG A 157 -11.88 3.30 -1.00
C ARG A 157 -13.28 2.91 -0.56
N LYS A 158 -13.46 2.50 0.69
CA LYS A 158 -14.79 2.20 1.23
C LYS A 158 -15.70 3.42 1.24
N ILE A 159 -15.20 4.59 1.64
CA ILE A 159 -16.02 5.80 1.75
C ILE A 159 -16.34 6.40 0.37
N PHE A 160 -15.33 6.47 -0.51
CA PHE A 160 -15.45 7.25 -1.76
C PHE A 160 -15.77 6.42 -2.99
N VAL A 161 -15.45 5.12 -3.01
CA VAL A 161 -15.58 4.25 -4.20
C VAL A 161 -16.61 3.15 -4.01
N PHE A 162 -16.57 2.42 -2.90
CA PHE A 162 -17.38 1.23 -2.65
C PHE A 162 -18.42 1.46 -1.56
N LYS A 163 -19.43 2.29 -1.87
CA LYS A 163 -20.51 2.70 -0.96
C LYS A 163 -21.52 1.59 -0.64
#